data_AF-A0A7V7K0H2-F1
#
_entry.id   AF-A0A7V7K0H2-F1
#
_cell.length_a   1.000
_cell.length_b   1.000
_cell.length_c   1.000
_cell.angle_alpha   90.00
_cell.angle_beta   90.00
_cell.angle_gamma   90.00
#
_symmetry.space_group_name_H-M   'P 1'
#
loop_
_entity.id
_entity.type
_entity.pdbx_description
1 polymer ?
#
loop_
_entity_poly.entity_id
_entity_poly.type
_entity_poly.pdbx_seq_one_letter_code
_entity_poly.pdbx_strand_id
1 'polypeptide(L)'
;GVGLNKFTSAITGTSMATNTARLTSPVDATPAEAAKTIAAGTIVINDRSIGTINGATPKNGLAMGKAYNAVNAINDATAGVNARLTTLVAGSAITAFGAAESANFTINGVSVSYTSAGTGATDDATNIVQAINTAITNYNSPAAPTLAPQPQLSLEAVVGDGYNGGAVNSIVLRNTNAGDESRIIIGDVDPTDAAEVKLGLTNSTYNADLTHNTGEITLFSDEPFTIEAGTDDTILSQLGLGGGNQTTTSFAGSATSASTAVNSANFNLNNIPVTVNIAALDSAMVVAQKTRDAINIQEPLTGVTASINSKGGIVFTNSTTGDNSPIVVDSFTAAGVDGNIYGFTNFTAHSGGVAGDTTSDDGSFTYSYDDGGVTAGLQGFKYFNELETDGGSFDIWLYNSDGTLALPQAITVDLERAYDLYDVANAIENSIKNASSEASSWIKASVVDNRLQLNPDTSHHFAFANDTSNILQVAGLNTLFTGHSAGTIGINDAIANDLSMITAATVGANGQIFKGDNTNALKITNIQQQDDISFTGSTADSLEGFYNSLVGEIGNAGRSVNRDLEFNTLVENQMQEMRDSTSGVSLDEEMANLVKYQHAYSAAARLITMSDEMLKSLLDSIR
;
A
#
# COMPACT_ATOMS: atom_id res chain seq x y z
N GLY A 1 10.73 -21.67 11.48
CA GLY A 1 11.45 -22.36 12.56
C GLY A 1 10.52 -23.37 13.19
N VAL A 2 10.92 -24.62 13.41
CA VAL A 2 9.97 -25.61 13.95
C VAL A 2 10.63 -26.63 14.88
N GLY A 3 10.21 -26.63 16.13
CA GLY A 3 10.28 -27.80 17.02
C GLY A 3 8.88 -28.40 17.15
N LEU A 4 8.79 -29.71 17.33
CA LEU A 4 7.53 -30.48 17.54
C LEU A 4 6.84 -30.17 18.89
N ASN A 5 7.13 -29.02 19.50
CA ASN A 5 6.52 -28.66 20.76
C ASN A 5 5.14 -28.09 20.50
N LYS A 6 4.14 -28.76 21.08
CA LYS A 6 2.79 -28.22 21.22
C LYS A 6 2.94 -26.80 21.75
N PHE A 7 2.58 -25.80 20.93
CA PHE A 7 2.40 -24.45 21.44
C PHE A 7 1.23 -24.53 22.42
N THR A 8 1.54 -24.67 23.70
CA THR A 8 0.56 -24.82 24.78
C THR A 8 -0.25 -23.54 24.97
N SER A 9 0.21 -22.44 24.38
CA SER A 9 -0.40 -21.11 24.37
C SER A 9 -0.53 -20.61 22.93
N ALA A 10 -1.48 -19.70 22.68
CA ALA A 10 -1.70 -19.12 21.37
C ALA A 10 -0.43 -18.43 20.85
N ILE A 11 -0.09 -18.62 19.56
CA ILE A 11 1.03 -17.90 18.96
C ILE A 11 0.52 -16.53 18.54
N THR A 12 0.88 -15.50 19.29
CA THR A 12 0.48 -14.11 19.03
C THR A 12 1.65 -13.27 18.53
N GLY A 13 1.40 -12.34 17.62
CA GLY A 13 2.37 -11.31 17.27
C GLY A 13 2.72 -10.38 18.43
N THR A 14 3.91 -9.78 18.44
CA THR A 14 4.39 -8.94 19.56
C THR A 14 4.20 -7.44 19.33
N SER A 15 4.16 -6.99 18.07
CA SER A 15 3.90 -5.61 17.68
C SER A 15 2.43 -5.41 17.26
N MET A 16 1.88 -4.22 17.46
CA MET A 16 0.51 -3.86 17.05
C MET A 16 0.54 -3.19 15.66
N ALA A 17 -0.48 -3.41 14.83
CA ALA A 17 -0.60 -2.81 13.49
C ALA A 17 -1.61 -1.65 13.45
N THR A 18 -1.24 -0.39 13.35
CA THR A 18 -2.20 0.74 13.32
C THR A 18 -3.23 0.66 12.18
N ASN A 19 -4.53 0.84 12.46
CA ASN A 19 -5.61 0.80 11.47
C ASN A 19 -5.57 2.02 10.52
N THR A 20 -5.83 1.82 9.22
CA THR A 20 -6.10 2.91 8.26
C THR A 20 -7.56 2.80 7.80
N ALA A 21 -8.38 3.82 8.06
CA ALA A 21 -9.73 3.99 7.52
C ALA A 21 -9.70 4.11 6.00
N ARG A 22 -10.62 3.48 5.25
CA ARG A 22 -10.94 3.90 3.87
C ARG A 22 -12.41 3.87 3.54
N LEU A 23 -12.80 4.93 2.86
CA LEU A 23 -14.14 5.17 2.36
C LEU A 23 -14.04 5.50 0.88
N THR A 24 -14.63 4.67 0.04
CA THR A 24 -14.75 4.94 -1.40
C THR A 24 -16.18 5.30 -1.70
N SER A 25 -16.39 6.40 -2.42
CA SER A 25 -17.72 6.79 -2.88
C SER A 25 -17.70 7.43 -4.28
N PRO A 26 -18.68 7.10 -5.15
CA PRO A 26 -18.85 7.79 -6.42
C PRO A 26 -19.41 9.20 -6.23
N VAL A 27 -18.80 10.17 -6.91
CA VAL A 27 -19.31 11.55 -6.97
C VAL A 27 -20.53 11.60 -7.89
N ASP A 28 -21.56 12.35 -7.48
CA ASP A 28 -22.79 12.46 -8.26
C ASP A 28 -22.51 13.03 -9.66
N ALA A 29 -22.77 12.22 -10.68
CA ALA A 29 -22.53 12.52 -12.08
C ALA A 29 -23.77 13.07 -12.81
N THR A 30 -24.87 13.37 -12.12
CA THR A 30 -25.98 14.10 -12.72
C THR A 30 -25.49 15.50 -13.15
N PRO A 31 -25.79 15.96 -14.38
CA PRO A 31 -25.23 17.22 -14.87
C PRO A 31 -25.51 18.44 -13.99
N ALA A 32 -26.66 18.43 -13.29
CA ALA A 32 -27.04 19.49 -12.37
C ALA A 32 -26.17 19.49 -11.11
N GLU A 33 -25.90 18.33 -10.51
CA GLU A 33 -25.11 18.24 -9.27
C GLU A 33 -23.60 18.31 -9.56
N ALA A 34 -23.11 17.63 -10.60
CA ALA A 34 -21.70 17.65 -10.98
C ALA A 34 -21.20 19.07 -11.34
N ALA A 35 -22.04 19.91 -11.94
CA ALA A 35 -21.69 21.29 -12.30
C ALA A 35 -21.76 22.28 -11.12
N LYS A 36 -22.39 21.91 -10.00
CA LYS A 36 -22.45 22.77 -8.82
C LYS A 36 -21.08 22.86 -8.14
N THR A 37 -20.70 24.09 -7.82
CA THR A 37 -19.51 24.39 -7.02
C THR A 37 -19.88 24.41 -5.55
N ILE A 38 -19.11 23.70 -4.73
CA ILE A 38 -19.20 23.75 -3.27
C ILE A 38 -18.23 24.83 -2.80
N ALA A 39 -18.73 25.87 -2.15
CA ALA A 39 -17.92 27.00 -1.71
C ALA A 39 -16.93 26.59 -0.62
N ALA A 40 -15.78 27.26 -0.54
CA ALA A 40 -14.81 27.05 0.54
C ALA A 40 -15.46 27.21 1.92
N GLY A 41 -15.08 26.35 2.87
CA GLY A 41 -15.63 26.35 4.22
C GLY A 41 -17.05 25.79 4.36
N THR A 42 -17.67 25.34 3.27
CA THR A 42 -18.96 24.63 3.33
C THR A 42 -18.78 23.25 3.98
N ILE A 43 -17.69 22.55 3.65
CA ILE A 43 -17.34 21.25 4.23
C ILE A 43 -16.23 21.44 5.25
N VAL A 44 -16.37 20.77 6.40
CA VAL A 44 -15.40 20.71 7.49
C VAL A 44 -15.04 19.26 7.73
N ILE A 45 -13.75 18.93 7.78
CA ILE A 45 -13.25 17.60 8.13
C ILE A 45 -12.41 17.74 9.39
N ASN A 46 -12.73 17.01 10.47
CA ASN A 46 -12.01 17.09 11.75
C ASN A 46 -11.78 18.53 12.22
N ASP A 47 -12.85 19.33 12.26
CA ASP A 47 -12.83 20.77 12.59
C ASP A 47 -12.02 21.67 11.63
N ARG A 48 -11.56 21.15 10.48
CA ARG A 48 -10.87 21.94 9.44
C ARG A 48 -11.72 22.11 8.19
N SER A 49 -12.04 23.37 7.89
CA SER A 49 -12.67 23.75 6.63
C SER A 49 -11.81 23.40 5.43
N ILE A 50 -12.40 22.74 4.43
CA ILE A 50 -11.73 22.45 3.15
C ILE A 50 -11.91 23.60 2.15
N GLY A 51 -11.09 23.57 1.09
CA GLY A 51 -11.12 24.55 0.00
C GLY A 51 -12.38 24.48 -0.87
N THR A 52 -12.42 25.32 -1.91
CA THR A 52 -13.54 25.29 -2.89
C THR A 52 -13.46 24.02 -3.73
N ILE A 53 -14.57 23.31 -3.88
CA ILE A 53 -14.69 22.19 -4.82
C ILE A 53 -15.44 22.71 -6.05
N ASN A 54 -14.69 23.00 -7.11
CA ASN A 54 -15.26 23.46 -8.38
C ASN A 54 -16.05 22.33 -9.05
N GLY A 55 -17.28 22.64 -9.48
CA GLY A 55 -18.07 21.73 -10.30
C GLY A 55 -17.45 21.56 -11.69
N ALA A 56 -17.75 20.44 -12.34
CA ALA A 56 -17.31 20.14 -13.70
C ALA A 56 -18.40 19.36 -14.44
N THR A 57 -18.44 19.51 -15.77
CA THR A 57 -19.37 18.72 -16.59
C THR A 57 -18.99 17.24 -16.53
N PRO A 58 -19.95 16.32 -16.27
CA PRO A 58 -19.72 14.89 -16.33
C PRO A 58 -19.20 14.48 -17.71
N LYS A 59 -18.25 13.54 -17.74
CA LYS A 59 -17.71 12.95 -18.96
C LYS A 59 -18.13 11.49 -19.01
N ASN A 60 -18.95 11.15 -20.01
CA ASN A 60 -19.45 9.78 -20.23
C ASN A 60 -19.99 9.15 -18.92
N GLY A 61 -20.88 9.87 -18.24
CA GLY A 61 -21.55 9.45 -17.01
C GLY A 61 -20.73 9.47 -15.72
N LEU A 62 -19.48 9.98 -15.75
CA LEU A 62 -18.64 10.10 -14.55
C LEU A 62 -18.31 11.56 -14.23
N ALA A 63 -18.35 11.94 -12.95
CA ALA A 63 -18.03 13.27 -12.45
C ALA A 63 -16.51 13.51 -12.25
N MET A 64 -15.69 13.12 -13.23
CA MET A 64 -14.23 13.07 -13.13
C MET A 64 -13.58 14.38 -12.66
N GLY A 65 -14.02 15.51 -13.21
CA GLY A 65 -13.45 16.81 -12.86
C GLY A 65 -13.83 17.24 -11.44
N LYS A 66 -15.06 16.96 -10.99
CA LYS A 66 -15.51 17.31 -9.64
C LYS A 66 -14.82 16.41 -8.60
N ALA A 67 -14.65 15.12 -8.88
CA ALA A 67 -13.90 14.19 -8.04
C ALA A 67 -12.44 14.65 -7.86
N TYR A 68 -11.76 15.01 -8.95
CA TYR A 68 -10.39 15.55 -8.90
C TYR A 68 -10.30 16.84 -8.06
N ASN A 69 -11.24 17.77 -8.25
CA ASN A 69 -11.28 19.00 -7.46
C ASN A 69 -11.55 18.73 -5.97
N ALA A 70 -12.39 17.74 -5.65
CA ALA A 70 -12.67 17.33 -4.29
C ALA A 70 -11.43 16.73 -3.61
N VAL A 71 -10.72 15.84 -4.28
CA VAL A 71 -9.47 15.24 -3.78
C VAL A 71 -8.43 16.30 -3.45
N ASN A 72 -8.21 17.27 -4.35
CA ASN A 72 -7.28 18.36 -4.08
C ASN A 72 -7.72 19.23 -2.90
N ALA A 73 -9.00 19.62 -2.84
CA ALA A 73 -9.51 20.45 -1.75
C ALA A 73 -9.40 19.77 -0.37
N ILE A 74 -9.59 18.45 -0.30
CA ILE A 74 -9.45 17.66 0.93
C ILE A 74 -7.98 17.54 1.33
N ASN A 75 -7.10 17.19 0.39
CA ASN A 75 -5.66 17.04 0.65
C ASN A 75 -4.99 18.37 1.06
N ASP A 76 -5.36 19.48 0.43
CA ASP A 76 -4.82 20.81 0.75
C ASP A 76 -5.19 21.26 2.18
N ALA A 77 -6.35 20.81 2.69
CA ALA A 77 -6.82 21.15 4.04
C ALA A 77 -6.03 20.46 5.16
N THR A 78 -5.22 19.45 4.83
CA THR A 78 -4.43 18.64 5.79
C THR A 78 -5.25 18.19 7.02
N ALA A 79 -6.51 17.78 6.81
CA ALA A 79 -7.45 17.48 7.88
C ALA A 79 -7.23 16.14 8.61
N GLY A 80 -6.09 15.48 8.38
CA GLY A 80 -5.83 14.12 8.84
C GLY A 80 -6.48 13.04 7.94
N VAL A 81 -7.11 13.44 6.84
CA VAL A 81 -7.68 12.56 5.82
C VAL A 81 -6.94 12.81 4.50
N ASN A 82 -6.42 11.74 3.89
CA ASN A 82 -5.83 11.75 2.56
C ASN A 82 -6.86 11.24 1.54
N ALA A 83 -7.15 12.02 0.50
CA ALA A 83 -8.05 11.63 -0.57
C ALA A 83 -7.25 11.21 -1.81
N ARG A 84 -7.72 10.17 -2.51
CA ARG A 84 -7.11 9.68 -3.76
C ARG A 84 -8.17 9.35 -4.79
N LEU A 85 -7.76 9.32 -6.05
CA LEU A 85 -8.57 8.90 -7.18
C LEU A 85 -8.24 7.45 -7.58
N THR A 86 -9.08 6.85 -8.41
CA THR A 86 -8.73 5.60 -9.12
C THR A 86 -8.48 5.94 -10.59
N THR A 87 -7.32 5.56 -11.13
CA THR A 87 -6.97 5.88 -12.54
C THR A 87 -7.89 5.12 -13.51
N LEU A 88 -8.45 5.84 -14.48
CA LEU A 88 -9.22 5.29 -15.59
C LEU A 88 -8.87 6.02 -16.88
N VAL A 89 -8.68 5.29 -17.97
CA VAL A 89 -8.42 5.84 -19.30
C VAL A 89 -9.42 5.27 -20.28
N ALA A 90 -10.07 6.14 -21.03
CA ALA A 90 -10.96 5.75 -22.11
C ALA A 90 -10.43 6.24 -23.45
N GLY A 91 -10.39 5.34 -24.43
CA GLY A 91 -10.15 5.68 -25.82
C GLY A 91 -11.35 6.37 -26.48
N SER A 92 -11.18 6.70 -27.76
CA SER A 92 -12.29 7.03 -28.64
C SER A 92 -13.10 5.77 -29.00
N ALA A 93 -14.30 5.96 -29.54
CA ALA A 93 -15.10 4.85 -30.04
C ALA A 93 -14.35 4.09 -31.14
N ILE A 94 -14.34 2.76 -31.04
CA ILE A 94 -13.73 1.89 -32.04
C ILE A 94 -14.48 2.04 -33.36
N THR A 95 -13.74 2.10 -34.45
CA THR A 95 -14.30 1.98 -35.81
C THR A 95 -14.16 0.53 -36.30
N ALA A 96 -15.11 0.05 -37.10
CA ALA A 96 -15.16 -1.34 -37.51
C ALA A 96 -13.89 -1.80 -38.25
N PHE A 97 -13.35 -2.93 -37.82
CA PHE A 97 -12.23 -3.59 -38.48
C PHE A 97 -12.73 -4.39 -39.69
N GLY A 98 -11.88 -4.48 -40.70
CA GLY A 98 -12.05 -5.40 -41.82
C GLY A 98 -11.74 -6.83 -41.42
N ALA A 99 -12.28 -7.80 -42.16
CA ALA A 99 -11.96 -9.20 -41.92
C ALA A 99 -10.44 -9.46 -42.06
N ALA A 100 -9.87 -10.16 -41.07
CA ALA A 100 -8.44 -10.46 -40.95
C ALA A 100 -7.51 -9.25 -40.73
N GLU A 101 -8.04 -8.05 -40.52
CA GLU A 101 -7.23 -6.95 -39.98
C GLU A 101 -6.79 -7.29 -38.55
N SER A 102 -5.57 -6.89 -38.19
CA SER A 102 -4.99 -7.16 -36.88
C SER A 102 -4.41 -5.90 -36.27
N ALA A 103 -4.43 -5.83 -34.95
CA ALA A 103 -3.87 -4.75 -34.16
C ALA A 103 -3.01 -5.33 -33.03
N ASN A 104 -1.83 -4.75 -32.83
CA ASN A 104 -0.91 -5.12 -31.77
C ASN A 104 -0.55 -3.87 -30.97
N PHE A 105 -0.64 -3.97 -29.65
CA PHE A 105 -0.31 -2.85 -28.77
C PHE A 105 0.06 -3.39 -27.40
N THR A 106 0.54 -2.52 -26.52
CA THR A 106 0.88 -2.88 -25.15
C THR A 106 0.09 -2.07 -24.14
N ILE A 107 -0.36 -2.74 -23.09
CA ILE A 107 -0.98 -2.12 -21.92
C ILE A 107 -0.11 -2.45 -20.71
N ASN A 108 0.47 -1.44 -20.07
CA ASN A 108 1.46 -1.61 -18.98
C ASN A 108 2.59 -2.61 -19.32
N GLY A 109 2.99 -2.67 -20.60
CA GLY A 109 4.01 -3.60 -21.09
C GLY A 109 3.51 -5.01 -21.43
N VAL A 110 2.24 -5.32 -21.20
CA VAL A 110 1.62 -6.59 -21.63
C VAL A 110 1.20 -6.48 -23.09
N SER A 111 1.72 -7.37 -23.93
CA SER A 111 1.35 -7.44 -25.34
C SER A 111 -0.07 -7.95 -25.54
N VAL A 112 -0.85 -7.19 -26.30
CA VAL A 112 -2.19 -7.55 -26.72
C VAL A 112 -2.19 -7.66 -28.24
N SER A 113 -2.70 -8.78 -28.74
CA SER A 113 -2.91 -9.02 -30.17
C SER A 113 -4.37 -9.33 -30.42
N TYR A 114 -4.97 -8.62 -31.37
CA TYR A 114 -6.33 -8.83 -31.82
C TYR A 114 -6.36 -9.00 -33.35
N THR A 115 -7.16 -9.95 -33.83
CA THR A 115 -7.46 -10.12 -35.26
C THR A 115 -8.97 -10.17 -35.44
N SER A 116 -9.52 -9.25 -36.24
CA SER A 116 -10.96 -9.14 -36.44
C SER A 116 -11.51 -10.19 -37.42
N ALA A 117 -12.70 -10.68 -37.11
CA ALA A 117 -13.50 -11.49 -38.03
C ALA A 117 -14.36 -10.65 -39.00
N GLY A 118 -14.30 -9.31 -38.92
CA GLY A 118 -15.10 -8.40 -39.75
C GLY A 118 -16.57 -8.30 -39.32
N THR A 119 -16.84 -8.39 -38.02
CA THR A 119 -18.19 -8.48 -37.44
C THR A 119 -18.81 -7.12 -37.08
N GLY A 120 -18.02 -6.04 -37.13
CA GLY A 120 -18.47 -4.67 -36.88
C GLY A 120 -18.01 -4.10 -35.54
N ALA A 121 -18.12 -2.77 -35.37
CA ALA A 121 -17.45 -2.02 -34.30
C ALA A 121 -17.83 -2.46 -32.87
N THR A 122 -19.08 -2.86 -32.62
CA THR A 122 -19.52 -3.33 -31.29
C THR A 122 -18.92 -4.68 -30.91
N ASP A 123 -18.88 -5.60 -31.86
CA ASP A 123 -18.26 -6.92 -31.66
C ASP A 123 -16.75 -6.78 -31.56
N ASP A 124 -16.13 -5.93 -32.39
CA ASP A 124 -14.71 -5.60 -32.30
C ASP A 124 -14.35 -5.03 -30.92
N ALA A 125 -15.13 -4.09 -30.39
CA ALA A 125 -14.90 -3.53 -29.06
C ALA A 125 -14.98 -4.59 -27.95
N THR A 126 -15.98 -5.46 -28.01
CA THR A 126 -16.15 -6.57 -27.05
C THR A 126 -14.98 -7.55 -27.12
N ASN A 127 -14.58 -7.94 -28.33
CA ASN A 127 -13.51 -8.90 -28.54
C ASN A 127 -12.13 -8.32 -28.17
N ILE A 128 -11.87 -7.04 -28.45
CA ILE A 128 -10.62 -6.37 -28.06
C ILE A 128 -10.53 -6.28 -26.53
N VAL A 129 -11.60 -5.86 -25.86
CA VAL A 129 -11.65 -5.83 -24.39
C VAL A 129 -11.41 -7.23 -23.80
N GLN A 130 -12.01 -8.27 -24.37
CA GLN A 130 -11.75 -9.65 -23.98
C GLN A 130 -10.29 -10.05 -24.21
N ALA A 131 -9.68 -9.65 -25.33
CA ALA A 131 -8.28 -9.91 -25.63
C ALA A 131 -7.35 -9.23 -24.62
N ILE A 132 -7.63 -7.98 -24.24
CA ILE A 132 -6.88 -7.25 -23.20
C ILE A 132 -6.99 -7.98 -21.86
N ASN A 133 -8.21 -8.30 -21.41
CA ASN A 133 -8.42 -8.98 -20.12
C ASN A 133 -7.80 -10.38 -20.10
N THR A 134 -7.83 -11.10 -21.23
CA THR A 134 -7.16 -12.40 -21.38
C THR A 134 -5.65 -12.25 -21.28
N ALA A 135 -5.08 -11.23 -21.92
CA ALA A 135 -3.65 -10.95 -21.85
C ALA A 135 -3.21 -10.60 -20.41
N ILE A 136 -3.98 -9.76 -19.71
CA ILE A 136 -3.74 -9.42 -18.29
C ILE A 136 -3.89 -10.66 -17.40
N THR A 137 -4.91 -11.49 -17.61
CA THR A 137 -5.11 -12.73 -16.84
C THR A 137 -3.97 -13.72 -17.05
N ASN A 138 -3.49 -13.86 -18.29
CA ASN A 138 -2.35 -14.72 -18.61
C ASN A 138 -1.05 -14.17 -18.01
N TYR A 139 -0.88 -12.85 -17.99
CA TYR A 139 0.24 -12.19 -17.33
C TYR A 139 0.22 -12.41 -15.81
N ASN A 140 -0.97 -12.31 -15.19
CA ASN A 140 -1.18 -12.54 -13.77
C ASN A 140 -1.23 -14.03 -13.38
N SER A 141 -1.18 -14.95 -14.34
CA SER A 141 -1.18 -16.40 -14.06
C SER A 141 0.22 -16.83 -13.58
N PRO A 142 0.32 -17.76 -12.61
CA PRO A 142 1.60 -18.19 -12.08
C PRO A 142 2.49 -18.74 -13.19
N ALA A 143 3.70 -18.18 -13.32
CA ALA A 143 4.68 -18.65 -14.27
C ALA A 143 5.10 -20.10 -13.95
N ALA A 144 5.64 -20.81 -14.95
CA ALA A 144 6.31 -22.08 -14.72
C ALA A 144 7.34 -21.93 -13.57
N PRO A 145 7.54 -22.93 -12.71
CA PRO A 145 8.30 -22.85 -11.45
C PRO A 145 9.79 -22.46 -11.57
N THR A 146 10.26 -22.08 -12.75
CA THR A 146 11.64 -21.72 -13.09
C THR A 146 11.82 -20.24 -13.43
N LEU A 147 10.77 -19.41 -13.38
CA LEU A 147 10.82 -17.98 -13.66
C LEU A 147 10.53 -17.17 -12.39
N ALA A 148 11.16 -16.00 -12.27
CA ALA A 148 10.91 -15.08 -11.17
C ALA A 148 9.42 -14.69 -11.13
N PRO A 149 8.81 -14.51 -9.94
CA PRO A 149 7.43 -14.03 -9.82
C PRO A 149 7.28 -12.71 -10.58
N GLN A 150 6.23 -12.57 -11.39
CA GLN A 150 5.93 -11.32 -12.09
C GLN A 150 4.93 -10.51 -11.25
N PRO A 151 5.13 -9.18 -11.10
CA PRO A 151 4.23 -8.34 -10.32
C PRO A 151 2.84 -8.34 -10.96
N GLN A 152 1.78 -8.56 -10.18
CA GLN A 152 0.44 -8.64 -10.75
C GLN A 152 -0.08 -7.26 -11.18
N LEU A 153 -0.81 -7.22 -12.31
CA LEU A 153 -1.53 -6.03 -12.76
C LEU A 153 -2.95 -6.00 -12.19
N SER A 154 -3.26 -5.02 -11.36
CA SER A 154 -4.60 -4.66 -10.87
C SER A 154 -5.36 -3.78 -11.87
N LEU A 155 -5.47 -4.25 -13.12
CA LEU A 155 -6.07 -3.52 -14.23
C LEU A 155 -7.14 -4.37 -14.91
N GLU A 156 -8.25 -3.77 -15.30
CA GLU A 156 -9.24 -4.40 -16.18
C GLU A 156 -9.60 -3.49 -17.36
N ALA A 157 -10.01 -4.13 -18.45
CA ALA A 157 -10.63 -3.48 -19.59
C ALA A 157 -12.14 -3.73 -19.59
N VAL A 158 -12.93 -2.71 -19.91
CA VAL A 158 -14.38 -2.81 -20.12
C VAL A 158 -14.77 -2.06 -21.40
N VAL A 159 -15.87 -2.49 -22.03
CA VAL A 159 -16.42 -1.80 -23.20
C VAL A 159 -17.09 -0.51 -22.74
N GLY A 160 -16.76 0.61 -23.37
CA GLY A 160 -17.40 1.89 -23.10
C GLY A 160 -18.88 1.86 -23.47
N ASP A 161 -19.74 2.38 -22.59
CA ASP A 161 -21.20 2.38 -22.76
C ASP A 161 -21.81 3.79 -22.71
N GLY A 162 -20.98 4.83 -22.58
CA GLY A 162 -21.40 6.21 -22.40
C GLY A 162 -21.64 6.62 -20.95
N TYR A 163 -21.55 5.69 -20.00
CA TYR A 163 -21.78 5.92 -18.57
C TYR A 163 -20.64 5.45 -17.65
N ASN A 164 -19.69 4.68 -18.17
CA ASN A 164 -18.53 4.17 -17.45
C ASN A 164 -17.22 4.93 -17.73
N GLY A 165 -17.30 6.19 -18.19
CA GLY A 165 -16.14 7.03 -18.49
C GLY A 165 -15.69 6.97 -19.96
N GLY A 166 -16.12 5.96 -20.71
CA GLY A 166 -15.88 5.84 -22.15
C GLY A 166 -17.12 6.10 -23.01
N ALA A 167 -16.90 6.52 -24.26
CA ALA A 167 -17.98 6.58 -25.25
C ALA A 167 -18.45 5.15 -25.61
N VAL A 168 -19.65 5.02 -26.17
CA VAL A 168 -20.16 3.72 -26.65
C VAL A 168 -19.15 3.09 -27.62
N ASN A 169 -18.83 1.81 -27.41
CA ASN A 169 -17.85 1.02 -28.16
C ASN A 169 -16.39 1.52 -28.05
N SER A 170 -16.02 2.29 -27.02
CA SER A 170 -14.61 2.60 -26.72
C SER A 170 -13.98 1.51 -25.84
N ILE A 171 -12.66 1.51 -25.75
CA ILE A 171 -11.92 0.72 -24.77
C ILE A 171 -11.75 1.58 -23.52
N VAL A 172 -12.20 1.08 -22.37
CA VAL A 172 -12.01 1.71 -21.07
C VAL A 172 -11.08 0.82 -20.24
N LEU A 173 -9.95 1.36 -19.81
CA LEU A 173 -8.98 0.71 -18.93
C LEU A 173 -9.10 1.35 -17.55
N ARG A 174 -9.22 0.56 -16.50
CA ARG A 174 -9.27 1.11 -15.12
C ARG A 174 -8.56 0.22 -14.15
N ASN A 175 -7.95 0.84 -13.13
CA ASN A 175 -7.41 0.08 -12.01
C ASN A 175 -8.56 -0.52 -11.21
N THR A 176 -8.40 -1.76 -10.75
CA THR A 176 -9.45 -2.52 -10.04
C THR A 176 -9.54 -2.20 -8.57
N ASN A 177 -8.47 -1.65 -7.99
CA ASN A 177 -8.39 -1.27 -6.59
C ASN A 177 -8.81 0.20 -6.39
N ALA A 178 -9.72 0.46 -5.45
CA ALA A 178 -10.16 1.81 -5.16
C ALA A 178 -9.03 2.67 -4.58
N GLY A 179 -8.89 3.89 -5.08
CA GLY A 179 -7.80 4.81 -4.72
C GLY A 179 -6.45 4.46 -5.37
N ASP A 180 -6.41 3.50 -6.29
CA ASP A 180 -5.19 3.16 -7.03
C ASP A 180 -4.91 4.17 -8.15
N GLU A 181 -4.00 5.10 -7.87
CA GLU A 181 -3.52 6.13 -8.80
C GLU A 181 -2.36 5.65 -9.68
N SER A 182 -2.07 4.35 -9.69
CA SER A 182 -1.06 3.76 -10.58
C SER A 182 -1.35 4.13 -12.03
N ARG A 183 -0.27 4.35 -12.77
CA ARG A 183 -0.34 4.86 -14.15
C ARG A 183 -0.81 3.77 -15.10
N ILE A 184 -1.66 4.15 -16.05
CA ILE A 184 -2.01 3.31 -17.18
C ILE A 184 -1.16 3.75 -18.35
N ILE A 185 -0.36 2.84 -18.88
CA ILE A 185 0.58 3.06 -19.98
C ILE A 185 0.03 2.32 -21.19
N ILE A 186 -0.26 3.07 -22.25
CA ILE A 186 -0.60 2.54 -23.55
C ILE A 186 0.62 2.74 -24.44
N GLY A 187 1.13 1.65 -24.99
CA GLY A 187 2.31 1.63 -25.85
C GLY A 187 2.06 0.89 -27.15
N ASP A 188 3.00 1.07 -28.08
CA ASP A 188 3.09 0.31 -29.33
C ASP A 188 1.88 0.38 -30.26
N VAL A 189 0.96 1.34 -30.08
CA VAL A 189 -0.07 1.64 -31.10
C VAL A 189 0.59 2.40 -32.25
N ASP A 190 0.64 1.81 -33.44
CA ASP A 190 1.18 2.41 -34.66
C ASP A 190 0.13 3.33 -35.32
N PRO A 191 0.32 4.67 -35.28
CA PRO A 191 -0.62 5.60 -35.90
C PRO A 191 -0.60 5.55 -37.44
N THR A 192 0.34 4.82 -38.05
CA THR A 192 0.43 4.61 -39.49
C THR A 192 -0.26 3.33 -39.95
N ASP A 193 -0.57 2.40 -39.04
CA ASP A 193 -1.35 1.20 -39.34
C ASP A 193 -2.86 1.54 -39.37
N ALA A 194 -3.48 1.27 -40.53
CA ALA A 194 -4.89 1.57 -40.74
C ALA A 194 -5.84 0.78 -39.83
N ALA A 195 -5.42 -0.36 -39.28
CA ALA A 195 -6.17 -1.14 -38.30
C ALA A 195 -5.97 -0.59 -36.88
N GLU A 196 -4.74 -0.22 -36.49
CA GLU A 196 -4.46 0.25 -35.12
C GLU A 196 -5.03 1.64 -34.84
N VAL A 197 -5.16 2.50 -35.86
CA VAL A 197 -5.90 3.77 -35.76
C VAL A 197 -7.36 3.56 -35.34
N LYS A 198 -7.95 2.38 -35.64
CA LYS A 198 -9.34 2.06 -35.33
C LYS A 198 -9.57 1.67 -33.86
N LEU A 199 -8.50 1.40 -33.09
CA LEU A 199 -8.58 1.06 -31.67
C LEU A 199 -9.12 2.22 -30.82
N GLY A 200 -8.98 3.46 -31.31
CA GLY A 200 -9.31 4.65 -30.54
C GLY A 200 -8.36 4.90 -29.36
N LEU A 201 -7.23 4.21 -29.29
CA LEU A 201 -6.19 4.37 -28.27
C LEU A 201 -5.11 5.35 -28.72
N THR A 202 -4.35 5.88 -27.76
CA THR A 202 -3.22 6.77 -28.04
C THR A 202 -2.06 6.43 -27.12
N ASN A 203 -0.85 6.30 -27.69
CA ASN A 203 0.36 6.02 -26.93
C ASN A 203 0.65 7.16 -25.95
N SER A 204 0.59 6.86 -24.67
CA SER A 204 0.87 7.81 -23.60
C SER A 204 0.99 7.09 -22.25
N THR A 205 1.41 7.85 -21.24
CA THR A 205 1.31 7.48 -19.83
C THR A 205 0.24 8.36 -19.21
N TYR A 206 -0.82 7.74 -18.71
CA TYR A 206 -1.96 8.42 -18.11
C TYR A 206 -1.89 8.29 -16.59
N ASN A 207 -1.96 9.43 -15.91
CA ASN A 207 -2.05 9.51 -14.46
C ASN A 207 -3.51 9.82 -14.08
N ALA A 208 -3.87 9.59 -12.82
CA ALA A 208 -5.13 10.11 -12.30
C ALA A 208 -5.16 11.65 -12.38
N ASP A 209 -6.03 12.20 -13.22
CA ASP A 209 -6.19 13.64 -13.45
C ASP A 209 -7.66 14.03 -13.66
N LEU A 210 -7.93 15.29 -14.00
CA LEU A 210 -9.27 15.86 -14.27
C LEU A 210 -10.13 15.06 -15.26
N THR A 211 -9.51 14.27 -16.13
CA THR A 211 -10.14 13.57 -17.26
C THR A 211 -9.86 12.07 -17.33
N HIS A 212 -9.03 11.56 -16.41
CA HIS A 212 -8.56 10.17 -16.35
C HIS A 212 -8.75 9.55 -14.95
N ASN A 213 -9.99 9.51 -14.46
CA ASN A 213 -10.32 8.86 -13.18
C ASN A 213 -11.72 8.24 -13.21
N THR A 214 -12.05 7.39 -12.23
CA THR A 214 -13.36 6.72 -12.15
C THR A 214 -14.52 7.61 -11.72
N GLY A 215 -14.28 8.89 -11.41
CA GLY A 215 -15.29 9.77 -10.82
C GLY A 215 -15.59 9.44 -9.35
N GLU A 216 -14.82 8.55 -8.75
CA GLU A 216 -14.91 8.17 -7.34
C GLU A 216 -13.82 8.87 -6.54
N ILE A 217 -14.13 9.18 -5.28
CA ILE A 217 -13.15 9.62 -4.29
C ILE A 217 -12.92 8.49 -3.29
N THR A 218 -11.67 8.25 -2.93
CA THR A 218 -11.32 7.34 -1.83
C THR A 218 -10.59 8.11 -0.74
N LEU A 219 -11.16 8.15 0.45
CA LEU A 219 -10.60 8.82 1.63
C LEU A 219 -9.85 7.80 2.47
N PHE A 220 -8.67 8.17 2.97
CA PHE A 220 -7.78 7.38 3.81
C PHE A 220 -7.48 8.17 5.09
N SER A 221 -7.53 7.55 6.26
CA SER A 221 -7.21 8.24 7.52
C SER A 221 -6.66 7.28 8.57
N ASP A 222 -5.68 7.75 9.33
CA ASP A 222 -5.02 7.01 10.41
C ASP A 222 -5.92 6.94 11.66
N GLU A 223 -6.86 7.89 11.77
CA GLU A 223 -7.80 8.09 12.88
C GLU A 223 -9.26 8.15 12.37
N PRO A 224 -10.29 7.92 13.21
CA PRO A 224 -11.67 8.22 12.85
C PRO A 224 -11.79 9.69 12.43
N PHE A 225 -12.69 9.97 11.49
CA PHE A 225 -12.89 11.34 11.04
C PHE A 225 -14.37 11.68 10.87
N THR A 226 -14.69 12.94 11.10
CA THR A 226 -16.03 13.50 10.88
C THR A 226 -15.96 14.48 9.73
N ILE A 227 -16.94 14.42 8.85
CA ILE A 227 -17.19 15.36 7.76
C ILE A 227 -18.52 16.04 8.03
N GLU A 228 -18.54 17.37 8.09
CA GLU A 228 -19.74 18.17 8.27
C GLU A 228 -19.92 19.09 7.06
N ALA A 229 -21.15 19.24 6.57
CA ALA A 229 -21.46 20.08 5.43
C ALA A 229 -22.82 20.79 5.53
N GLY A 230 -23.07 21.45 6.67
CA GLY A 230 -24.26 22.27 6.87
C GLY A 230 -25.29 21.60 7.76
N THR A 231 -26.58 21.74 7.41
CA THR A 231 -27.71 21.26 8.21
C THR A 231 -28.47 20.10 7.58
N ASP A 232 -28.11 19.71 6.36
CA ASP A 232 -28.72 18.65 5.57
C ASP A 232 -27.66 17.92 4.73
N ASP A 233 -27.99 16.73 4.24
CA ASP A 233 -27.04 15.86 3.53
C ASP A 233 -26.82 16.27 2.06
N THR A 234 -27.43 17.37 1.59
CA THR A 234 -27.44 17.71 0.16
C THR A 234 -26.06 18.04 -0.39
N ILE A 235 -25.17 18.57 0.44
CA ILE A 235 -23.80 18.89 0.06
C ILE A 235 -22.91 17.65 0.08
N LEU A 236 -23.05 16.78 1.09
CA LEU A 236 -22.31 15.52 1.15
C LEU A 236 -22.76 14.54 0.06
N SER A 237 -24.05 14.51 -0.26
CA SER A 237 -24.64 13.70 -1.35
C SER A 237 -24.02 14.02 -2.70
N GLN A 238 -23.61 15.28 -2.96
CA GLN A 238 -22.93 15.64 -4.19
C GLN A 238 -21.56 14.95 -4.35
N LEU A 239 -20.94 14.53 -3.25
CA LEU A 239 -19.68 13.77 -3.23
C LEU A 239 -19.90 12.27 -2.99
N GLY A 240 -21.16 11.83 -2.96
CA GLY A 240 -21.55 10.46 -2.59
C GLY A 240 -21.36 10.14 -1.11
N LEU A 241 -21.14 11.14 -0.26
CA LEU A 241 -20.89 11.00 1.18
C LEU A 241 -22.13 11.30 2.03
N GLY A 242 -23.31 11.43 1.40
CA GLY A 242 -24.55 11.76 2.08
C GLY A 242 -25.10 10.61 2.92
N GLY A 243 -25.51 10.94 4.14
CA GLY A 243 -26.24 10.08 5.04
C GLY A 243 -27.68 9.81 4.60
N GLY A 244 -28.29 8.76 5.13
CA GLY A 244 -29.66 8.38 4.82
C GLY A 244 -29.82 7.53 3.55
N ASN A 245 -29.79 6.21 3.74
CA ASN A 245 -30.50 5.20 2.94
C ASN A 245 -31.01 5.66 1.55
N GLN A 246 -30.11 5.86 0.58
CA GLN A 246 -30.47 5.36 -0.74
C GLN A 246 -30.52 3.85 -0.58
N THR A 247 -31.73 3.29 -0.53
CA THR A 247 -31.95 1.85 -0.61
C THR A 247 -31.55 1.35 -2.00
N THR A 248 -30.30 1.54 -2.41
CA THR A 248 -29.68 0.72 -3.43
C THR A 248 -29.44 -0.63 -2.78
N THR A 249 -30.44 -1.50 -2.82
CA THR A 249 -30.19 -2.91 -2.58
C THR A 249 -29.35 -3.41 -3.75
N SER A 250 -28.02 -3.43 -3.58
CA SER A 250 -27.11 -4.06 -4.52
C SER A 250 -27.24 -5.58 -4.41
N PHE A 251 -27.94 -6.20 -5.35
CA PHE A 251 -27.92 -7.65 -5.48
C PHE A 251 -26.72 -8.05 -6.36
N ALA A 252 -25.59 -8.35 -5.72
CA ALA A 252 -24.38 -8.76 -6.42
C ALA A 252 -24.45 -10.25 -6.79
N GLY A 253 -24.74 -10.54 -8.06
CA GLY A 253 -24.58 -11.85 -8.67
C GLY A 253 -23.78 -11.75 -9.96
N SER A 254 -22.93 -12.76 -10.23
CA SER A 254 -22.20 -12.91 -11.50
C SER A 254 -23.17 -13.21 -12.65
N ALA A 255 -22.92 -12.65 -13.82
CA ALA A 255 -23.75 -12.83 -15.00
C ALA A 255 -23.83 -14.32 -15.42
N THR A 256 -25.02 -14.93 -15.38
CA THR A 256 -25.25 -16.31 -15.83
C THR A 256 -25.50 -16.35 -17.34
N SER A 257 -24.78 -17.25 -18.03
CA SER A 257 -25.00 -17.56 -19.45
C SER A 257 -26.32 -18.31 -19.64
N ALA A 258 -27.20 -17.85 -20.54
CA ALA A 258 -28.37 -18.60 -20.98
C ALA A 258 -27.92 -19.78 -21.86
N SER A 259 -27.90 -20.99 -21.30
CA SER A 259 -27.44 -22.20 -22.00
C SER A 259 -28.54 -22.90 -22.82
N THR A 260 -29.81 -22.53 -22.68
CA THR A 260 -30.90 -23.13 -23.49
C THR A 260 -32.00 -22.12 -23.84
N ALA A 261 -32.60 -22.30 -25.03
CA ALA A 261 -33.59 -21.40 -25.62
C ALA A 261 -34.83 -21.22 -24.74
N VAL A 262 -34.99 -20.04 -24.15
CA VAL A 262 -36.21 -19.63 -23.44
C VAL A 262 -36.75 -18.38 -24.12
N ASN A 263 -37.97 -18.42 -24.67
CA ASN A 263 -38.54 -17.29 -25.43
C ASN A 263 -38.87 -16.06 -24.57
N SER A 264 -39.02 -16.23 -23.25
CA SER A 264 -39.32 -15.16 -22.29
C SER A 264 -39.11 -15.62 -20.85
N ALA A 265 -38.69 -14.71 -19.96
CA ALA A 265 -38.72 -14.90 -18.51
C ALA A 265 -39.65 -13.87 -17.86
N ASN A 266 -40.40 -14.29 -16.85
CA ASN A 266 -41.33 -13.43 -16.14
C ASN A 266 -41.06 -13.47 -14.63
N PHE A 267 -41.15 -12.30 -14.00
CA PHE A 267 -41.15 -12.13 -12.55
C PHE A 267 -42.04 -10.94 -12.18
N ASN A 268 -42.44 -10.85 -10.92
CA ASN A 268 -43.15 -9.69 -10.40
C ASN A 268 -42.18 -8.80 -9.61
N LEU A 269 -42.20 -7.51 -9.87
CA LEU A 269 -41.47 -6.47 -9.14
C LEU A 269 -42.49 -5.57 -8.45
N ASN A 270 -42.48 -5.52 -7.11
CA ASN A 270 -43.50 -4.82 -6.32
C ASN A 270 -44.95 -5.17 -6.75
N ASN A 271 -45.21 -6.47 -6.98
CA ASN A 271 -46.47 -7.01 -7.52
C ASN A 271 -46.84 -6.62 -8.97
N ILE A 272 -45.96 -5.93 -9.71
CA ILE A 272 -46.14 -5.61 -11.13
C ILE A 272 -45.37 -6.63 -11.99
N PRO A 273 -45.98 -7.26 -12.99
CA PRO A 273 -45.29 -8.22 -13.84
C PRO A 273 -44.28 -7.54 -14.77
N VAL A 274 -43.05 -8.08 -14.80
CA VAL A 274 -41.97 -7.71 -15.70
C VAL A 274 -41.66 -8.90 -16.61
N THR A 275 -41.66 -8.65 -17.91
CA THR A 275 -41.34 -9.67 -18.94
C THR A 275 -40.03 -9.31 -19.63
N VAL A 276 -39.09 -10.24 -19.62
CA VAL A 276 -37.80 -10.12 -20.32
C VAL A 276 -37.80 -11.07 -21.51
N ASN A 277 -37.62 -10.53 -22.71
CA ASN A 277 -37.53 -11.31 -23.94
C ASN A 277 -36.07 -11.76 -24.14
N ILE A 278 -35.81 -13.06 -23.97
CA ILE A 278 -34.48 -13.64 -24.13
C ILE A 278 -34.43 -14.43 -25.44
N ALA A 279 -33.34 -14.32 -26.19
CA ALA A 279 -33.06 -15.12 -27.37
C ALA A 279 -32.02 -16.21 -27.05
N ALA A 280 -32.06 -17.30 -27.81
CA ALA A 280 -31.22 -18.49 -27.57
C ALA A 280 -29.69 -18.28 -27.70
N LEU A 281 -29.24 -17.11 -28.16
CA LEU A 281 -27.82 -16.75 -28.34
C LEU A 281 -27.45 -15.45 -27.60
N ASP A 282 -28.32 -14.92 -26.73
CA ASP A 282 -27.98 -13.72 -25.96
C ASP A 282 -26.84 -14.03 -24.98
N SER A 283 -25.79 -13.21 -25.02
CA SER A 283 -24.72 -13.26 -24.02
C SER A 283 -25.24 -12.81 -22.65
N ALA A 284 -24.55 -13.19 -21.57
CA ALA A 284 -24.98 -12.86 -20.21
C ALA A 284 -25.14 -11.33 -20.00
N MET A 285 -24.30 -10.52 -20.65
CA MET A 285 -24.40 -9.06 -20.65
C MET A 285 -25.63 -8.56 -21.44
N VAL A 286 -25.96 -9.18 -22.58
CA VAL A 286 -27.17 -8.84 -23.35
C VAL A 286 -28.43 -9.20 -22.57
N VAL A 287 -28.43 -10.33 -21.84
CA VAL A 287 -29.52 -10.69 -20.93
C VAL A 287 -29.65 -9.68 -19.79
N ALA A 288 -28.54 -9.23 -19.21
CA ALA A 288 -28.54 -8.19 -18.18
C ALA A 288 -29.10 -6.85 -18.71
N GLN A 289 -28.70 -6.42 -19.91
CA GLN A 289 -29.22 -5.23 -20.58
C GLN A 289 -30.72 -5.31 -20.83
N LYS A 290 -31.21 -6.41 -21.39
CA LYS A 290 -32.64 -6.62 -21.62
C LYS A 290 -33.44 -6.66 -20.32
N THR A 291 -32.85 -7.19 -19.25
CA THR A 291 -33.47 -7.23 -17.92
C THR A 291 -33.58 -5.84 -17.31
N ARG A 292 -32.48 -5.07 -17.32
CA ARG A 292 -32.45 -3.66 -16.91
C ARG A 292 -33.50 -2.85 -17.67
N ASP A 293 -33.54 -2.99 -18.99
CA ASP A 293 -34.43 -2.23 -19.85
C ASP A 293 -35.90 -2.58 -19.58
N ALA A 294 -36.21 -3.86 -19.37
CA ALA A 294 -37.56 -4.30 -19.01
C ALA A 294 -38.04 -3.75 -17.65
N ILE A 295 -37.13 -3.65 -16.66
CA ILE A 295 -37.43 -3.04 -15.35
C ILE A 295 -37.67 -1.54 -15.52
N ASN A 296 -36.78 -0.84 -16.22
CA ASN A 296 -36.88 0.61 -16.42
C ASN A 296 -38.10 1.02 -17.24
N ILE A 297 -38.61 0.15 -18.13
CA ILE A 297 -39.88 0.37 -18.83
C ILE A 297 -41.07 0.35 -17.86
N GLN A 298 -41.01 -0.48 -16.81
CA GLN A 298 -42.08 -0.60 -15.81
C GLN A 298 -41.93 0.37 -14.63
N GLU A 299 -40.86 1.18 -14.60
CA GLU A 299 -40.57 2.16 -13.54
C GLU A 299 -41.78 2.99 -13.09
N PRO A 300 -42.63 3.54 -13.98
CA PRO A 300 -43.77 4.37 -13.56
C PRO A 300 -44.83 3.61 -12.75
N LEU A 301 -44.80 2.27 -12.80
CA LEU A 301 -45.73 1.39 -12.12
C LEU A 301 -45.09 0.66 -10.93
N THR A 302 -43.79 0.34 -11.04
CA THR A 302 -43.04 -0.38 -10.00
C THR A 302 -42.44 0.55 -8.96
N GLY A 303 -42.18 1.82 -9.32
CA GLY A 303 -41.38 2.74 -8.53
C GLY A 303 -39.89 2.34 -8.48
N VAL A 304 -39.40 1.55 -9.44
CA VAL A 304 -38.06 0.97 -9.38
C VAL A 304 -37.35 1.14 -10.72
N THR A 305 -36.14 1.69 -10.67
CA THR A 305 -35.16 1.70 -11.77
C THR A 305 -34.11 0.61 -11.55
N ALA A 306 -33.41 0.25 -12.62
CA ALA A 306 -32.29 -0.67 -12.59
C ALA A 306 -31.10 -0.13 -13.39
N SER A 307 -29.91 -0.47 -12.93
CA SER A 307 -28.63 -0.26 -13.62
C SER A 307 -27.83 -1.57 -13.67
N ILE A 308 -26.74 -1.60 -14.44
CA ILE A 308 -25.84 -2.76 -14.51
C ILE A 308 -24.52 -2.34 -13.89
N ASN A 309 -24.02 -3.12 -12.95
CA ASN A 309 -22.73 -2.83 -12.31
C ASN A 309 -21.55 -3.30 -13.17
N SER A 310 -20.35 -2.98 -12.71
CA SER A 310 -19.06 -3.34 -13.31
C SER A 310 -18.86 -4.84 -13.57
N LYS A 311 -19.62 -5.72 -12.90
CA LYS A 311 -19.53 -7.18 -13.01
C LYS A 311 -20.70 -7.80 -13.80
N GLY A 312 -21.53 -6.98 -14.46
CA GLY A 312 -22.70 -7.44 -15.22
C GLY A 312 -23.91 -7.82 -14.37
N GLY A 313 -23.91 -7.49 -13.06
CA GLY A 313 -25.03 -7.70 -12.16
C GLY A 313 -26.05 -6.56 -12.22
N ILE A 314 -27.32 -6.87 -11.96
CA ILE A 314 -28.43 -5.90 -11.98
C ILE A 314 -28.56 -5.25 -10.59
N VAL A 315 -28.52 -3.91 -10.56
CA VAL A 315 -28.72 -3.11 -9.34
C VAL A 315 -30.08 -2.44 -9.42
N PHE A 316 -30.92 -2.61 -8.40
CA PHE A 316 -32.24 -1.98 -8.33
C PHE A 316 -32.18 -0.73 -7.45
N THR A 317 -32.91 0.31 -7.83
CA THR A 317 -32.97 1.60 -7.12
C THR A 317 -34.41 2.09 -7.10
N ASN A 318 -34.92 2.55 -5.96
CA ASN A 318 -36.24 3.19 -5.92
C ASN A 318 -36.20 4.47 -6.76
N SER A 319 -37.18 4.64 -7.65
CA SER A 319 -37.18 5.74 -8.62
C SER A 319 -37.56 7.08 -8.01
N THR A 320 -38.21 7.05 -6.83
CA THR A 320 -38.54 8.25 -6.06
C THR A 320 -37.54 8.42 -4.92
N THR A 321 -36.82 9.54 -4.94
CA THR A 321 -35.91 9.94 -3.86
C THR A 321 -36.67 10.00 -2.53
N GLY A 322 -36.24 9.20 -1.54
CA GLY A 322 -36.83 9.13 -0.20
C GLY A 322 -37.93 8.09 0.00
N ASP A 323 -38.24 7.25 -0.99
CA ASP A 323 -39.15 6.11 -0.80
C ASP A 323 -38.41 4.88 -0.23
N ASN A 324 -38.72 4.56 1.03
CA ASN A 324 -38.15 3.44 1.79
C ASN A 324 -38.99 2.15 1.66
N SER A 325 -39.95 2.09 0.73
CA SER A 325 -40.71 0.87 0.48
C SER A 325 -39.77 -0.25 0.03
N PRO A 326 -39.89 -1.48 0.58
CA PRO A 326 -39.05 -2.59 0.18
C PRO A 326 -39.26 -2.92 -1.29
N ILE A 327 -38.17 -3.12 -2.03
CA ILE A 327 -38.20 -3.67 -3.39
C ILE A 327 -38.38 -5.18 -3.28
N VAL A 328 -39.53 -5.67 -3.72
CA VAL A 328 -39.93 -7.09 -3.62
C VAL A 328 -39.90 -7.73 -5.00
N VAL A 329 -39.18 -8.85 -5.13
CA VAL A 329 -39.07 -9.63 -6.37
C VAL A 329 -39.61 -11.04 -6.16
N ASP A 330 -40.76 -11.33 -6.76
CA ASP A 330 -41.53 -12.56 -6.50
C ASP A 330 -41.94 -13.30 -7.78
N SER A 331 -42.42 -14.55 -7.66
CA SER A 331 -43.13 -15.30 -8.72
C SER A 331 -42.35 -15.52 -10.01
N PHE A 332 -41.14 -16.05 -9.89
CA PHE A 332 -40.30 -16.35 -11.04
C PHE A 332 -40.86 -17.52 -11.87
N THR A 333 -41.17 -17.29 -13.16
CA THR A 333 -41.58 -18.34 -14.11
C THR A 333 -40.80 -18.22 -15.41
N ALA A 334 -40.01 -19.26 -15.70
CA ALA A 334 -39.37 -19.47 -17.00
C ALA A 334 -39.91 -20.77 -17.60
N ALA A 335 -40.40 -20.73 -18.84
CA ALA A 335 -40.91 -21.91 -19.50
C ALA A 335 -39.76 -22.86 -19.87
N GLY A 336 -39.59 -23.96 -19.12
CA GLY A 336 -38.77 -25.11 -19.54
C GLY A 336 -37.39 -25.29 -18.90
N VAL A 337 -37.09 -24.66 -17.75
CA VAL A 337 -35.83 -24.91 -17.02
C VAL A 337 -36.05 -24.79 -15.51
N ASP A 338 -35.51 -25.74 -14.74
CA ASP A 338 -35.54 -25.72 -13.28
C ASP A 338 -34.79 -24.49 -12.73
N GLY A 339 -35.57 -23.52 -12.23
CA GLY A 339 -35.28 -22.68 -11.06
C GLY A 339 -34.06 -21.76 -11.02
N ASN A 340 -33.14 -21.72 -11.99
CA ASN A 340 -31.83 -21.10 -11.76
C ASN A 340 -31.25 -20.27 -12.91
N ILE A 341 -32.08 -19.69 -13.79
CA ILE A 341 -31.58 -18.91 -14.93
C ILE A 341 -30.94 -17.56 -14.51
N TYR A 342 -31.32 -17.00 -13.36
CA TYR A 342 -30.91 -15.66 -12.94
C TYR A 342 -30.13 -15.58 -11.62
N GLY A 343 -29.73 -16.71 -11.03
CA GLY A 343 -29.00 -16.69 -9.76
C GLY A 343 -29.77 -16.06 -8.58
N PHE A 344 -31.10 -15.98 -8.65
CA PHE A 344 -31.93 -15.53 -7.53
C PHE A 344 -32.12 -16.65 -6.50
N THR A 345 -31.07 -16.97 -5.75
CA THR A 345 -31.18 -17.84 -4.55
C THR A 345 -31.11 -16.97 -3.30
N ASN A 346 -32.22 -16.84 -2.57
CA ASN A 346 -32.36 -16.27 -1.22
C ASN A 346 -31.37 -15.15 -0.86
N PHE A 347 -31.70 -13.90 -1.21
CA PHE A 347 -30.86 -12.75 -0.87
C PHE A 347 -31.30 -12.09 0.44
N THR A 348 -30.48 -12.26 1.48
CA THR A 348 -30.41 -11.31 2.60
C THR A 348 -29.54 -10.14 2.13
N ALA A 349 -29.98 -8.90 2.38
CA ALA A 349 -29.27 -7.68 1.99
C ALA A 349 -27.77 -7.76 2.33
N HIS A 350 -26.91 -7.65 1.31
CA HIS A 350 -25.49 -7.36 1.52
C HIS A 350 -25.34 -5.84 1.49
N SER A 351 -25.40 -5.23 2.67
CA SER A 351 -24.85 -3.89 2.91
C SER A 351 -23.32 -4.05 2.96
N GLY A 352 -22.65 -3.89 1.82
CA GLY A 352 -21.20 -3.75 1.79
C GLY A 352 -20.82 -2.35 2.26
N GLY A 353 -20.31 -2.24 3.49
CA GLY A 353 -19.83 -1.01 4.10
C GLY A 353 -20.83 -0.41 5.09
N VAL A 354 -20.77 -0.82 6.35
CA VAL A 354 -21.41 -0.08 7.44
C VAL A 354 -20.49 1.08 7.79
N ALA A 355 -20.87 2.30 7.41
CA ALA A 355 -20.30 3.53 8.00
C ALA A 355 -21.39 4.61 8.09
N GLY A 356 -21.95 4.77 9.29
CA GLY A 356 -21.76 6.03 10.01
C GLY A 356 -22.52 7.28 9.60
N ASP A 357 -23.66 7.18 8.93
CA ASP A 357 -24.75 8.13 9.22
C ASP A 357 -25.84 7.42 10.03
N THR A 358 -25.94 7.78 11.30
CA THR A 358 -26.97 7.26 12.20
C THR A 358 -28.26 8.08 12.15
N THR A 359 -28.27 9.22 11.47
CA THR A 359 -29.32 10.25 11.50
C THR A 359 -29.42 10.98 10.16
N SER A 360 -30.26 10.46 9.26
CA SER A 360 -30.59 11.10 7.98
C SER A 360 -30.87 12.59 8.13
N ASP A 361 -30.33 13.37 7.17
CA ASP A 361 -30.60 14.80 6.95
C ASP A 361 -30.01 15.75 8.01
N ASP A 362 -28.85 15.41 8.59
CA ASP A 362 -28.15 16.29 9.53
C ASP A 362 -26.89 16.96 8.96
N GLY A 363 -26.49 16.59 7.73
CA GLY A 363 -25.32 17.16 7.06
C GLY A 363 -24.00 16.73 7.68
N SER A 364 -24.00 15.67 8.48
CA SER A 364 -22.83 15.16 9.18
C SER A 364 -22.62 13.68 8.89
N PHE A 365 -21.38 13.33 8.56
CA PHE A 365 -20.96 11.96 8.34
C PHE A 365 -19.79 11.64 9.26
N THR A 366 -19.89 10.58 10.04
CA THR A 366 -18.80 10.13 10.90
C THR A 366 -18.28 8.78 10.42
N TYR A 367 -17.05 8.78 9.90
CA TYR A 367 -16.34 7.54 9.64
C TYR A 367 -15.61 7.12 10.92
N SER A 368 -16.18 6.15 11.61
CA SER A 368 -15.46 5.36 12.60
C SER A 368 -14.87 4.13 11.93
N TYR A 369 -13.80 3.57 12.48
CA TYR A 369 -13.27 2.29 12.02
C TYR A 369 -14.39 1.25 11.95
N ASP A 370 -14.64 0.75 10.73
CA ASP A 370 -15.06 -0.62 10.53
C ASP A 370 -13.93 -1.29 9.75
N ASP A 371 -13.43 -2.39 10.31
CA ASP A 371 -12.23 -3.12 9.93
C ASP A 371 -12.46 -3.90 8.63
N GLY A 372 -12.42 -3.18 7.49
CA GLY A 372 -12.87 -3.66 6.18
C GLY A 372 -11.92 -3.41 5.00
N GLY A 373 -10.60 -3.46 5.23
CA GLY A 373 -9.59 -3.60 4.17
C GLY A 373 -9.22 -2.32 3.43
N VAL A 374 -8.04 -1.76 3.73
CA VAL A 374 -7.43 -0.58 3.07
C VAL A 374 -5.97 -0.82 2.73
N THR A 375 -5.65 -0.44 1.49
CA THR A 375 -4.45 -0.73 0.70
C THR A 375 -3.15 -0.12 1.23
N ALA A 376 -2.66 -0.64 2.34
CA ALA A 376 -1.25 -0.99 2.48
C ALA A 376 -1.15 -2.05 3.57
N GLY A 377 -0.99 -3.30 3.13
CA GLY A 377 -0.77 -4.49 3.94
C GLY A 377 -0.03 -4.20 5.22
N LEU A 378 -0.75 -4.09 6.33
CA LEU A 378 -0.16 -4.12 7.68
C LEU A 378 0.75 -2.92 8.02
N GLN A 379 0.42 -1.72 7.52
CA GLN A 379 1.10 -0.50 8.00
C GLN A 379 0.85 -0.30 9.49
N GLY A 380 1.93 -0.31 10.28
CA GLY A 380 1.87 -0.27 11.74
C GLY A 380 2.91 -1.18 12.39
N PHE A 381 3.35 -2.23 11.68
CA PHE A 381 4.55 -2.94 12.06
C PHE A 381 5.80 -2.10 11.77
N LYS A 382 6.77 -2.16 12.68
CA LYS A 382 8.00 -1.38 12.57
C LYS A 382 8.90 -1.76 11.38
N TYR A 383 8.76 -2.98 10.91
CA TYR A 383 9.48 -3.54 9.75
C TYR A 383 8.55 -3.78 8.56
N PHE A 384 7.47 -3.01 8.45
CA PHE A 384 6.52 -3.15 7.34
C PHE A 384 7.20 -2.97 5.97
N ASN A 385 8.34 -2.27 5.91
CA ASN A 385 9.14 -2.08 4.71
C ASN A 385 9.94 -3.33 4.29
N GLU A 386 10.08 -4.33 5.17
CA GLU A 386 10.67 -5.63 4.86
C GLU A 386 9.59 -6.66 4.49
N LEU A 387 8.31 -6.30 4.64
CA LEU A 387 7.19 -7.15 4.30
C LEU A 387 7.00 -7.19 2.79
N GLU A 388 6.89 -8.39 2.23
CA GLU A 388 6.56 -8.62 0.83
C GLU A 388 5.19 -9.32 0.77
N THR A 389 4.12 -8.56 0.59
CA THR A 389 2.77 -9.11 0.41
C THR A 389 2.41 -9.31 -1.05
N ASP A 390 3.16 -8.74 -2.00
CA ASP A 390 2.91 -8.94 -3.44
C ASP A 390 3.80 -10.10 -3.92
N GLY A 391 3.20 -11.25 -4.20
CA GLY A 391 3.89 -12.50 -4.52
C GLY A 391 4.63 -13.18 -3.34
N GLY A 392 4.52 -12.66 -2.12
CA GLY A 392 5.08 -13.27 -0.92
C GLY A 392 4.15 -14.30 -0.27
N SER A 393 4.72 -15.35 0.29
CA SER A 393 3.97 -16.42 0.96
C SER A 393 4.76 -17.05 2.09
N PHE A 394 4.12 -17.94 2.85
CA PHE A 394 4.80 -18.83 3.76
C PHE A 394 4.08 -20.17 3.85
N ASP A 395 4.78 -21.22 4.27
CA ASP A 395 4.21 -22.56 4.38
C ASP A 395 3.85 -22.92 5.84
N ILE A 396 2.71 -23.60 5.99
CA ILE A 396 2.29 -24.26 7.23
C ILE A 396 2.28 -25.78 7.02
N TRP A 397 3.03 -26.49 7.84
CA TRP A 397 2.94 -27.95 7.98
C TRP A 397 2.06 -28.30 9.16
N LEU A 398 1.15 -29.27 8.97
CA LEU A 398 0.20 -29.73 10.00
C LEU A 398 0.55 -31.14 10.47
N TYR A 399 0.49 -31.34 11.78
CA TYR A 399 0.77 -32.61 12.44
C TYR A 399 -0.37 -32.98 13.36
N ASN A 400 -0.63 -34.28 13.51
CA ASN A 400 -1.47 -34.82 14.56
C ASN A 400 -0.76 -34.68 15.93
N SER A 401 -1.52 -34.83 17.01
CA SER A 401 -1.02 -34.77 18.39
C SER A 401 0.08 -35.79 18.71
N ASP A 402 0.20 -36.87 17.92
CA ASP A 402 1.26 -37.88 18.02
C ASP A 402 2.54 -37.53 17.24
N GLY A 403 2.55 -36.41 16.51
CA GLY A 403 3.66 -35.94 15.69
C GLY A 403 3.70 -36.51 14.28
N THR A 404 2.74 -37.32 13.87
CA THR A 404 2.58 -37.73 12.46
C THR A 404 2.00 -36.59 11.63
N LEU A 405 2.25 -36.60 10.32
CA LEU A 405 1.69 -35.59 9.41
C LEU A 405 0.16 -35.71 9.33
N ALA A 406 -0.54 -34.60 9.55
CA ALA A 406 -1.98 -34.51 9.35
C ALA A 406 -2.32 -34.37 7.87
N LEU A 407 -1.45 -33.71 7.09
CA LEU A 407 -1.55 -33.61 5.64
C LEU A 407 -0.23 -34.05 4.98
N PRO A 408 -0.30 -34.66 3.78
CA PRO A 408 0.88 -35.17 3.10
C PRO A 408 1.78 -34.09 2.48
N GLN A 409 1.34 -32.82 2.49
CA GLN A 409 2.04 -31.69 1.88
C GLN A 409 1.91 -30.42 2.72
N ALA A 410 2.81 -29.46 2.47
CA ALA A 410 2.72 -28.12 3.04
C ALA A 410 1.46 -27.38 2.56
N ILE A 411 0.94 -26.50 3.40
CA ILE A 411 -0.10 -25.54 3.05
C ILE A 411 0.58 -24.21 2.80
N THR A 412 0.64 -23.78 1.54
CA THR A 412 1.12 -22.44 1.22
C THR A 412 0.03 -21.42 1.51
N VAL A 413 0.38 -20.44 2.33
CA VAL A 413 -0.44 -19.26 2.63
C VAL A 413 0.10 -18.13 1.77
N ASP A 414 -0.64 -17.83 0.71
CA ASP A 414 -0.35 -16.71 -0.17
C ASP A 414 -0.85 -15.42 0.48
N LEU A 415 0.03 -14.41 0.54
CA LEU A 415 -0.29 -13.09 1.07
C LEU A 415 -0.50 -12.04 -0.02
N GLU A 416 -0.53 -12.47 -1.29
CA GLU A 416 -0.94 -11.65 -2.42
C GLU A 416 -2.20 -10.85 -2.07
N ARG A 417 -2.02 -9.52 -1.97
CA ARG A 417 -3.08 -8.55 -1.65
C ARG A 417 -3.67 -8.68 -0.24
N ALA A 418 -2.91 -9.18 0.74
CA ALA A 418 -3.26 -9.06 2.15
C ALA A 418 -3.02 -7.60 2.61
N TYR A 419 -4.10 -6.87 2.91
CA TYR A 419 -4.05 -5.45 3.23
C TYR A 419 -4.11 -5.15 4.75
N ASP A 420 -4.61 -6.09 5.55
CA ASP A 420 -4.63 -5.99 7.01
C ASP A 420 -4.41 -7.36 7.71
N LEU A 421 -4.41 -7.37 9.05
CA LEU A 421 -4.20 -8.58 9.84
C LEU A 421 -5.35 -9.59 9.70
N TYR A 422 -6.55 -9.12 9.34
CA TYR A 422 -7.70 -9.98 9.12
C TYR A 422 -7.63 -10.66 7.77
N ASP A 423 -7.11 -9.99 6.73
CA ASP A 423 -6.77 -10.62 5.45
C ASP A 423 -5.74 -11.73 5.64
N VAL A 424 -4.68 -11.49 6.44
CA VAL A 424 -3.71 -12.53 6.76
C VAL A 424 -4.36 -13.68 7.53
N ALA A 425 -5.20 -13.39 8.54
CA ALA A 425 -5.92 -14.43 9.28
C ALA A 425 -6.85 -15.24 8.38
N ASN A 426 -7.57 -14.59 7.47
CA ASN A 426 -8.46 -15.21 6.50
C ASN A 426 -7.67 -16.04 5.46
N ALA A 427 -6.54 -15.55 4.97
CA ALA A 427 -5.66 -16.28 4.07
C ALA A 427 -5.18 -17.59 4.72
N ILE A 428 -4.76 -17.53 5.99
CA ILE A 428 -4.39 -18.71 6.78
C ILE A 428 -5.59 -19.68 6.89
N GLU A 429 -6.76 -19.19 7.34
CA GLU A 429 -7.93 -20.04 7.52
C GLU A 429 -8.38 -20.70 6.21
N ASN A 430 -8.41 -19.94 5.11
CA ASN A 430 -8.85 -20.41 3.80
C ASN A 430 -7.87 -21.41 3.21
N SER A 431 -6.55 -21.14 3.27
CA SER A 431 -5.53 -22.09 2.82
C SER A 431 -5.63 -23.41 3.58
N ILE A 432 -5.87 -23.38 4.89
CA ILE A 432 -6.03 -24.61 5.70
C ILE A 432 -7.33 -25.35 5.37
N LYS A 433 -8.47 -24.65 5.28
CA LYS A 433 -9.76 -25.26 4.91
C LYS A 433 -9.68 -25.91 3.53
N ASN A 434 -9.08 -25.22 2.56
CA ASN A 434 -8.93 -25.72 1.19
C ASN A 434 -8.03 -26.96 1.14
N ALA A 435 -6.91 -26.97 1.88
CA ALA A 435 -6.01 -28.11 1.91
C ALA A 435 -6.56 -29.32 2.67
N SER A 436 -7.35 -29.09 3.73
CA SER A 436 -7.96 -30.15 4.55
C SER A 436 -9.30 -30.66 4.01
N SER A 437 -9.97 -29.89 3.15
CA SER A 437 -11.36 -30.15 2.72
C SER A 437 -12.38 -30.18 3.87
N GLU A 438 -12.06 -29.56 5.01
CA GLU A 438 -12.91 -29.52 6.20
C GLU A 438 -13.72 -28.23 6.29
N ALA A 439 -14.92 -28.32 6.89
CA ALA A 439 -15.80 -27.17 7.08
C ALA A 439 -15.30 -26.16 8.14
N SER A 440 -14.34 -26.55 8.98
CA SER A 440 -13.75 -25.71 10.02
C SER A 440 -12.23 -25.85 10.00
N SER A 441 -11.51 -24.75 10.19
CA SER A 441 -10.05 -24.76 10.18
C SER A 441 -9.49 -25.45 11.43
N TRP A 442 -8.53 -26.36 11.26
CA TRP A 442 -7.80 -26.99 12.39
C TRP A 442 -6.89 -26.01 13.14
N ILE A 443 -6.57 -24.86 12.53
CA ILE A 443 -5.97 -23.71 13.21
C ILE A 443 -6.87 -22.51 13.00
N LYS A 444 -7.43 -21.97 14.09
CA LYS A 444 -8.15 -20.72 14.06
C LYS A 444 -7.14 -19.57 14.05
N ALA A 445 -7.09 -18.82 12.95
CA ALA A 445 -6.36 -17.57 12.91
C ALA A 445 -7.34 -16.43 13.25
N SER A 446 -6.92 -15.52 14.11
CA SER A 446 -7.75 -14.41 14.58
C SER A 446 -6.89 -13.21 14.90
N VAL A 447 -7.46 -12.02 14.91
CA VAL A 447 -6.78 -10.81 15.36
C VAL A 447 -7.30 -10.47 16.75
N VAL A 448 -6.40 -10.35 17.72
CA VAL A 448 -6.72 -10.00 19.11
C VAL A 448 -5.77 -8.89 19.55
N ASP A 449 -6.32 -7.80 20.08
CA ASP A 449 -5.54 -6.61 20.46
C ASP A 449 -4.57 -6.17 19.35
N ASN A 450 -5.06 -6.25 18.10
CA ASN A 450 -4.32 -5.85 16.91
C ASN A 450 -3.04 -6.67 16.66
N ARG A 451 -3.08 -7.94 17.06
CA ARG A 451 -2.02 -8.94 16.86
C ARG A 451 -2.60 -10.17 16.20
N LEU A 452 -1.86 -10.73 15.26
CA LEU A 452 -2.20 -12.03 14.68
C LEU A 452 -2.06 -13.11 15.73
N GLN A 453 -3.10 -13.90 15.93
CA GLN A 453 -3.18 -14.99 16.90
C GLN A 453 -3.58 -16.30 16.20
N LEU A 454 -2.75 -17.34 16.35
CA LEU A 454 -3.03 -18.68 15.83
C LEU A 454 -3.33 -19.65 16.98
N ASN A 455 -4.51 -20.25 16.95
CA ASN A 455 -4.99 -21.24 17.91
C ASN A 455 -5.27 -22.57 17.21
N PRO A 456 -4.38 -23.56 17.32
CA PRO A 456 -4.67 -24.90 16.86
C PRO A 456 -5.73 -25.55 17.76
N ASP A 457 -6.48 -26.50 17.21
CA ASP A 457 -7.38 -27.35 18.00
C ASP A 457 -6.61 -28.30 18.95
N THR A 458 -7.33 -29.12 19.71
CA THR A 458 -6.70 -30.03 20.69
C THR A 458 -5.92 -31.19 20.09
N SER A 459 -6.14 -31.49 18.81
CA SER A 459 -5.68 -32.70 18.11
C SER A 459 -4.54 -32.41 17.15
N HIS A 460 -4.29 -31.15 16.79
CA HIS A 460 -3.32 -30.76 15.79
C HIS A 460 -2.24 -29.83 16.32
N HIS A 461 -1.04 -29.92 15.74
CA HIS A 461 0.08 -28.99 15.91
C HIS A 461 0.54 -28.51 14.54
N PHE A 462 1.32 -27.43 14.51
CA PHE A 462 1.76 -26.84 13.25
C PHE A 462 3.15 -26.22 13.32
N ALA A 463 3.62 -25.83 12.14
CA ALA A 463 5.01 -25.61 11.87
C ALA A 463 5.17 -24.67 10.66
N PHE A 464 5.89 -23.57 10.84
CA PHE A 464 6.16 -22.63 9.76
C PHE A 464 7.43 -22.97 8.97
N ALA A 465 7.34 -22.93 7.65
CA ALA A 465 8.45 -23.10 6.72
C ALA A 465 8.38 -22.06 5.58
N ASN A 466 9.48 -21.90 4.84
CA ASN A 466 9.54 -21.17 3.56
C ASN A 466 8.83 -19.80 3.52
N ASP A 467 9.05 -18.95 4.53
CA ASP A 467 8.51 -17.59 4.52
C ASP A 467 9.33 -16.71 3.56
N THR A 468 8.69 -16.30 2.47
CA THR A 468 9.21 -15.30 1.51
C THR A 468 8.58 -13.93 1.72
N SER A 469 7.49 -13.85 2.48
CA SER A 469 6.77 -12.60 2.78
C SER A 469 7.37 -11.80 3.93
N ASN A 470 8.22 -12.42 4.75
CA ASN A 470 8.72 -11.92 6.03
C ASN A 470 7.63 -11.63 7.07
N ILE A 471 6.37 -12.01 6.82
CA ILE A 471 5.25 -11.74 7.72
C ILE A 471 5.48 -12.32 9.10
N LEU A 472 6.12 -13.49 9.21
CA LEU A 472 6.32 -14.14 10.50
C LEU A 472 7.28 -13.33 11.37
N GLN A 473 8.32 -12.76 10.76
CA GLN A 473 9.26 -11.88 11.44
C GLN A 473 8.60 -10.53 11.77
N VAL A 474 7.94 -9.90 10.81
CA VAL A 474 7.30 -8.58 10.94
C VAL A 474 6.19 -8.60 11.98
N ALA A 475 5.32 -9.61 11.95
CA ALA A 475 4.27 -9.83 12.95
C ALA A 475 4.84 -10.27 14.31
N GLY A 476 6.09 -10.72 14.37
CA GLY A 476 6.72 -11.22 15.58
C GLY A 476 6.22 -12.62 15.99
N LEU A 477 5.77 -13.41 15.01
CA LEU A 477 5.39 -14.81 15.19
C LEU A 477 6.64 -15.70 15.24
N ASN A 478 6.78 -16.47 16.33
CA ASN A 478 7.83 -17.48 16.46
C ASN A 478 9.28 -16.92 16.31
N THR A 479 9.51 -15.72 16.85
CA THR A 479 10.81 -15.02 16.82
C THR A 479 11.67 -15.35 18.04
N LEU A 480 12.99 -15.48 17.83
CA LEU A 480 13.96 -15.64 18.93
C LEU A 480 14.27 -14.32 19.63
N PHE A 481 14.54 -13.29 18.83
CA PHE A 481 14.83 -11.95 19.30
C PHE A 481 13.57 -11.08 19.28
N THR A 482 13.51 -10.15 20.22
CA THR A 482 12.54 -9.05 20.28
C THR A 482 13.28 -7.72 20.19
N GLY A 483 12.53 -6.64 20.05
CA GLY A 483 13.09 -5.31 19.93
C GLY A 483 13.51 -4.96 18.50
N HIS A 484 13.86 -3.69 18.31
CA HIS A 484 13.99 -3.12 16.96
C HIS A 484 15.19 -2.19 16.76
N SER A 485 16.13 -2.21 17.70
CA SER A 485 17.29 -1.34 17.74
C SER A 485 18.30 -1.96 18.68
N ALA A 486 19.57 -1.55 18.58
CA ALA A 486 20.61 -2.02 19.49
C ALA A 486 20.28 -1.77 20.98
N GLY A 487 19.49 -0.72 21.28
CA GLY A 487 19.08 -0.41 22.66
C GLY A 487 17.84 -1.17 23.15
N THR A 488 17.08 -1.80 22.26
CA THR A 488 15.81 -2.49 22.60
C THR A 488 15.87 -4.00 22.33
N ILE A 489 16.95 -4.48 21.69
CA ILE A 489 17.09 -5.89 21.35
C ILE A 489 17.04 -6.76 22.61
N GLY A 490 16.24 -7.80 22.58
CA GLY A 490 16.01 -8.72 23.70
C GLY A 490 15.72 -10.14 23.22
N ILE A 491 15.53 -11.05 24.17
CA ILE A 491 15.02 -12.40 23.90
C ILE A 491 13.50 -12.39 24.08
N ASN A 492 12.79 -13.15 23.25
CA ASN A 492 11.34 -13.32 23.40
C ASN A 492 10.99 -13.89 24.78
N ASP A 493 10.11 -13.22 25.52
CA ASP A 493 9.73 -13.61 26.88
C ASP A 493 9.14 -15.01 26.95
N ALA A 494 8.46 -15.49 25.90
CA ALA A 494 7.96 -16.86 25.84
C ALA A 494 9.11 -17.89 25.89
N ILE A 495 10.20 -17.61 25.17
CA ILE A 495 11.41 -18.44 25.16
C ILE A 495 12.20 -18.29 26.46
N ALA A 496 12.27 -17.07 27.01
CA ALA A 496 12.93 -16.83 28.28
C ALA A 496 12.25 -17.59 29.44
N ASN A 497 10.93 -17.72 29.38
CA ASN A 497 10.14 -18.45 30.37
C ASN A 497 10.11 -19.98 30.12
N ASP A 498 10.23 -20.43 28.87
CA ASP A 498 10.28 -21.85 28.52
C ASP A 498 11.29 -22.12 27.37
N LEU A 499 12.47 -22.62 27.76
CA LEU A 499 13.54 -22.97 26.82
C LEU A 499 13.16 -24.11 25.86
N SER A 500 12.11 -24.88 26.14
CA SER A 500 11.63 -25.88 25.19
C SER A 500 11.05 -25.24 23.93
N MET A 501 10.67 -23.95 23.97
CA MET A 501 10.16 -23.23 22.80
C MET A 501 11.25 -22.86 21.78
N ILE A 502 12.53 -23.14 22.05
CA ILE A 502 13.62 -22.90 21.08
C ILE A 502 13.50 -23.87 19.89
N THR A 503 13.18 -23.34 18.71
CA THR A 503 13.04 -24.12 17.49
C THR A 503 14.37 -24.33 16.75
N ALA A 504 15.23 -25.21 17.27
CA ALA A 504 16.56 -25.47 16.71
C ALA A 504 16.56 -26.19 15.33
N ALA A 505 15.47 -26.87 14.99
CA ALA A 505 15.33 -27.67 13.76
C ALA A 505 14.58 -26.94 12.64
N THR A 506 14.77 -27.43 11.41
CA THR A 506 14.01 -27.02 10.22
C THR A 506 13.03 -28.11 9.80
N VAL A 507 11.97 -27.74 9.07
CA VAL A 507 11.11 -28.73 8.41
C VAL A 507 11.77 -29.15 7.10
N GLY A 508 11.96 -30.45 6.92
CA GLY A 508 12.47 -31.01 5.67
C GLY A 508 11.42 -30.92 4.55
N ALA A 509 11.86 -31.14 3.30
CA ALA A 509 11.01 -31.02 2.10
C ALA A 509 9.70 -31.83 2.12
N ASN A 510 9.66 -32.91 2.90
CA ASN A 510 8.49 -33.80 3.05
C ASN A 510 7.82 -33.67 4.42
N GLY A 511 7.99 -32.54 5.12
CA GLY A 511 7.36 -32.31 6.42
C GLY A 511 8.03 -33.02 7.60
N GLN A 512 9.23 -33.57 7.39
CA GLN A 512 9.94 -34.32 8.41
C GLN A 512 10.70 -33.37 9.35
N ILE A 513 10.60 -33.61 10.66
CA ILE A 513 11.39 -32.91 11.67
C ILE A 513 12.25 -33.96 12.40
N PHE A 514 13.56 -33.88 12.21
CA PHE A 514 14.48 -34.86 12.77
C PHE A 514 14.88 -34.48 14.19
N LYS A 515 14.73 -35.44 15.13
CA LYS A 515 15.22 -35.26 16.49
C LYS A 515 16.74 -35.10 16.48
N GLY A 516 17.23 -34.00 17.02
CA GLY A 516 18.66 -33.65 17.03
C GLY A 516 19.10 -32.74 15.88
N ASP A 517 18.20 -32.34 14.99
CA ASP A 517 18.48 -31.30 13.99
C ASP A 517 18.73 -29.95 14.69
N ASN A 518 19.88 -29.35 14.38
CA ASN A 518 20.33 -28.06 14.88
C ASN A 518 20.53 -27.03 13.75
N THR A 519 19.93 -27.26 12.58
CA THR A 519 20.10 -26.42 11.39
C THR A 519 19.78 -24.94 11.64
N ASN A 520 18.70 -24.59 12.35
CA ASN A 520 18.43 -23.18 12.67
C ASN A 520 19.44 -22.61 13.66
N ALA A 521 19.88 -23.40 14.64
CA ALA A 521 20.92 -22.96 15.58
C ALA A 521 22.22 -22.63 14.84
N LEU A 522 22.61 -23.48 13.87
CA LEU A 522 23.77 -23.23 13.00
C LEU A 522 23.58 -21.99 12.11
N LYS A 523 22.37 -21.78 11.56
CA LYS A 523 22.04 -20.57 10.81
C LYS A 523 22.22 -19.32 11.67
N ILE A 524 21.70 -19.32 12.90
CA ILE A 524 21.86 -18.21 13.84
C ILE A 524 23.34 -17.94 14.14
N THR A 525 24.15 -18.98 14.39
CA THR A 525 25.59 -18.80 14.61
C THR A 525 26.32 -18.26 13.38
N ASN A 526 25.83 -18.58 12.18
CA ASN A 526 26.44 -18.14 10.93
C ASN A 526 26.06 -16.70 10.54
N ILE A 527 25.04 -16.09 11.15
CA ILE A 527 24.69 -14.66 10.93
C ILE A 527 25.91 -13.76 11.17
N GLN A 528 26.79 -14.12 12.11
CA GLN A 528 28.04 -13.39 12.37
C GLN A 528 28.93 -13.24 11.12
N GLN A 529 28.92 -14.23 10.23
CA GLN A 529 29.78 -14.34 9.05
C GLN A 529 29.01 -14.09 7.73
N GLN A 530 27.79 -13.56 7.80
CA GLN A 530 26.95 -13.37 6.63
C GLN A 530 27.23 -11.99 6.00
N ASP A 531 27.74 -11.98 4.76
CA ASP A 531 28.28 -10.76 4.11
C ASP A 531 27.22 -9.86 3.45
N ASP A 532 25.94 -10.04 3.76
CA ASP A 532 24.80 -9.34 3.15
C ASP A 532 24.09 -8.38 4.12
N ILE A 533 24.66 -8.15 5.31
CA ILE A 533 24.09 -7.25 6.31
C ILE A 533 24.41 -5.81 5.91
N SER A 534 23.38 -5.02 5.64
CA SER A 534 23.52 -3.60 5.33
C SER A 534 23.67 -2.77 6.59
N PHE A 535 24.74 -1.99 6.68
CA PHE A 535 24.97 -1.02 7.75
C PHE A 535 24.77 0.40 7.23
N THR A 536 24.11 1.25 8.02
CA THR A 536 23.85 2.64 7.64
C THR A 536 25.16 3.38 7.35
N GLY A 537 25.34 3.85 6.11
CA GLY A 537 26.53 4.58 5.69
C GLY A 537 27.73 3.70 5.26
N SER A 538 27.54 2.39 5.11
CA SER A 538 28.55 1.44 4.64
C SER A 538 28.01 0.55 3.51
N THR A 539 28.90 -0.15 2.82
CA THR A 539 28.54 -1.31 1.99
C THR A 539 28.08 -2.47 2.88
N ALA A 540 27.34 -3.42 2.30
CA ALA A 540 27.04 -4.68 2.96
C ALA A 540 28.34 -5.39 3.36
N ASP A 541 28.37 -5.93 4.57
CA ASP A 541 29.50 -6.65 5.15
C ASP A 541 28.97 -7.65 6.20
N SER A 542 29.81 -8.53 6.71
CA SER A 542 29.49 -9.34 7.88
C SER A 542 29.50 -8.52 9.16
N LEU A 543 28.76 -8.98 10.17
CA LEU A 543 28.84 -8.40 11.53
C LEU A 543 30.28 -8.42 12.06
N GLU A 544 31.03 -9.48 11.78
CA GLU A 544 32.44 -9.57 12.12
C GLU A 544 33.31 -8.60 11.33
N GLY A 545 33.10 -8.47 10.00
CA GLY A 545 33.80 -7.53 9.14
C GLY A 545 33.57 -6.08 9.59
N PHE A 546 32.31 -5.70 9.77
CA PHE A 546 31.92 -4.38 10.26
C PHE A 546 32.51 -4.08 11.64
N TYR A 547 32.44 -5.04 12.58
CA TYR A 547 33.03 -4.88 13.91
C TYR A 547 34.56 -4.68 13.84
N ASN A 548 35.26 -5.48 13.05
CA ASN A 548 36.71 -5.34 12.87
C ASN A 548 37.09 -4.01 12.20
N SER A 549 36.31 -3.56 11.21
CA SER A 549 36.48 -2.27 10.56
C SER A 549 36.29 -1.12 11.55
N LEU A 550 35.21 -1.16 12.35
CA LEU A 550 34.92 -0.18 13.40
C LEU A 550 36.06 -0.11 14.43
N VAL A 551 36.54 -1.25 14.93
CA VAL A 551 37.68 -1.30 15.85
C VAL A 551 38.95 -0.74 15.20
N GLY A 552 39.17 -1.04 13.92
CA GLY A 552 40.28 -0.50 13.13
C GLY A 552 40.21 1.01 12.94
N GLU A 553 39.03 1.55 12.64
CA GLU A 553 38.78 2.98 12.50
C GLU A 553 39.02 3.72 13.82
N ILE A 554 38.47 3.22 14.92
CA ILE A 554 38.72 3.75 16.27
C ILE A 554 40.22 3.72 16.59
N GLY A 555 40.91 2.63 16.27
CA GLY A 555 42.36 2.50 16.46
C GLY A 555 43.16 3.50 15.64
N ASN A 556 42.79 3.72 14.36
CA ASN A 556 43.44 4.68 13.48
C ASN A 556 43.17 6.13 13.89
N ALA A 557 41.92 6.45 14.24
CA ALA A 557 41.54 7.76 14.77
C ALA A 557 42.31 8.07 16.06
N GLY A 558 42.36 7.11 16.99
CA GLY A 558 43.14 7.23 18.23
C GLY A 558 44.64 7.44 17.96
N ARG A 559 45.22 6.74 16.99
CA ARG A 559 46.62 6.95 16.57
C ARG A 559 46.83 8.31 15.93
N SER A 560 45.90 8.79 15.10
CA SER A 560 45.98 10.12 14.48
C SER A 560 45.95 11.21 15.53
N VAL A 561 44.97 11.16 16.44
CA VAL A 561 44.82 12.13 17.54
C VAL A 561 46.07 12.16 18.42
N ASN A 562 46.66 11.01 18.73
CA ASN A 562 47.92 10.98 19.50
C ASN A 562 49.10 11.61 18.72
N ARG A 563 49.23 11.34 17.42
CA ARG A 563 50.29 11.99 16.59
C ARG A 563 50.08 13.49 16.48
N ASP A 564 48.83 13.93 16.30
CA ASP A 564 48.49 15.35 16.23
C ASP A 564 48.78 16.03 17.57
N LEU A 565 48.51 15.37 18.69
CA LEU A 565 48.88 15.85 20.02
C LEU A 565 50.39 15.97 20.18
N GLU A 566 51.16 14.94 19.81
CA GLU A 566 52.63 14.95 19.85
C GLU A 566 53.21 16.07 18.98
N PHE A 567 52.69 16.24 17.76
CA PHE A 567 53.10 17.29 16.84
C PHE A 567 52.80 18.69 17.40
N ASN A 568 51.58 18.92 17.88
CA ASN A 568 51.21 20.21 18.47
C ASN A 568 52.04 20.52 19.73
N THR A 569 52.33 19.51 20.55
CA THR A 569 53.21 19.66 21.72
C THR A 569 54.64 20.03 21.30
N LEU A 570 55.16 19.42 20.24
CA LEU A 570 56.48 19.77 19.70
C LEU A 570 56.52 21.21 19.16
N VAL A 571 55.49 21.61 18.40
CA VAL A 571 55.37 22.96 17.86
C VAL A 571 55.22 23.99 18.98
N GLU A 572 54.44 23.68 20.03
CA GLU A 572 54.33 24.51 21.22
C GLU A 572 55.69 24.72 21.89
N ASN A 573 56.43 23.63 22.14
CA ASN A 573 57.78 23.69 22.72
C ASN A 573 58.73 24.54 21.85
N GLN A 574 58.71 24.34 20.52
CA GLN A 574 59.56 25.10 19.61
C GLN A 574 59.19 26.59 19.58
N MET A 575 57.89 26.93 19.59
CA MET A 575 57.43 28.31 19.70
C MET A 575 57.83 28.94 21.02
N GLN A 576 57.82 28.18 22.11
CA GLN A 576 58.29 28.62 23.42
C GLN A 576 59.81 28.89 23.41
N GLU A 577 60.61 27.99 22.85
CA GLU A 577 62.07 28.20 22.67
C GLU A 577 62.39 29.41 21.78
N MET A 578 61.66 29.60 20.66
CA MET A 578 61.82 30.78 19.81
C MET A 578 61.45 32.08 20.54
N ARG A 579 60.36 32.07 21.31
CA ARG A 579 59.98 33.19 22.18
C ARG A 579 61.08 33.50 23.19
N ASP A 580 61.61 32.48 23.86
CA ASP A 580 62.65 32.61 24.88
C ASP A 580 64.01 33.02 24.28
N SER A 581 64.33 32.64 23.03
CA SER A 581 65.55 33.12 22.36
C SER A 581 65.48 34.59 21.91
N THR A 582 64.28 35.11 21.59
CA THR A 582 64.10 36.51 21.15
C THR A 582 63.84 37.45 22.32
N SER A 583 63.02 37.00 23.29
CA SER A 583 62.54 37.81 24.41
C SER A 583 63.13 37.39 25.75
N GLY A 584 63.83 36.26 25.81
CA GLY A 584 64.53 35.82 27.02
C GLY A 584 65.76 36.66 27.25
N VAL A 585 65.90 37.12 28.48
CA VAL A 585 67.06 37.87 28.94
C VAL A 585 68.10 36.86 29.41
N SER A 586 69.27 36.85 28.78
CA SER A 586 70.38 36.02 29.24
C SER A 586 70.97 36.62 30.52
N LEU A 587 70.79 35.93 31.67
CA LEU A 587 71.33 36.38 32.96
C LEU A 587 72.85 36.55 32.93
N ASP A 588 73.56 35.75 32.12
CA ASP A 588 75.00 35.86 31.96
C ASP A 588 75.39 37.11 31.17
N GLU A 589 74.62 37.46 30.14
CA GLU A 589 74.86 38.66 29.32
C GLU A 589 74.49 39.94 30.08
N GLU A 590 73.39 39.93 30.84
CA GLU A 590 73.05 40.99 31.79
C GLU A 590 74.10 41.12 32.90
N MET A 591 74.62 40.02 33.44
CA MET A 591 75.68 40.06 34.44
C MET A 591 76.99 40.61 33.86
N ALA A 592 77.38 40.21 32.65
CA ALA A 592 78.55 40.76 31.97
C ALA A 592 78.40 42.25 31.66
N ASN A 593 77.22 42.67 31.20
CA ASN A 593 76.89 44.08 30.99
C ASN A 593 76.90 44.86 32.30
N LEU A 594 76.36 44.30 33.39
CA LEU A 594 76.37 44.91 34.72
C LEU A 594 77.81 45.08 35.23
N VAL A 595 78.67 44.07 35.09
CA VAL A 595 80.10 44.16 35.43
C VAL A 595 80.81 45.20 34.55
N LYS A 596 80.52 45.24 33.25
CA LYS A 596 81.05 46.25 32.32
C LYS A 596 80.63 47.66 32.72
N TYR A 597 79.37 47.89 33.07
CA TYR A 597 78.86 49.17 33.52
C TYR A 597 79.44 49.56 34.88
N GLN A 598 79.65 48.62 35.81
CA GLN A 598 80.37 48.86 37.06
C GLN A 598 81.81 49.30 36.81
N HIS A 599 82.53 48.63 35.89
CA HIS A 599 83.89 49.04 35.52
C HIS A 599 83.93 50.40 34.83
N ALA A 600 83.04 50.66 33.87
CA ALA A 600 82.94 51.95 33.20
C ALA A 600 82.61 53.08 34.18
N TYR A 601 81.70 52.85 35.13
CA TYR A 601 81.39 53.79 36.20
C TYR A 601 82.61 54.06 37.09
N SER A 602 83.34 53.02 37.50
CA SER A 602 84.56 53.18 38.30
C SER A 602 85.66 53.96 37.55
N ALA A 603 85.80 53.74 36.24
CA ALA A 603 86.74 54.45 35.39
C ALA A 603 86.34 55.92 35.20
N ALA A 604 85.05 56.20 34.96
CA ALA A 604 84.51 57.55 34.88
C ALA A 604 84.69 58.32 36.20
N ALA A 605 84.42 57.68 37.34
CA ALA A 605 84.65 58.28 38.66
C ALA A 605 86.14 58.63 38.88
N ARG A 606 87.06 57.76 38.44
CA ARG A 606 88.51 58.05 38.49
C ARG A 606 88.90 59.19 37.55
N LEU A 607 88.37 59.25 36.32
CA LEU A 607 88.62 60.36 35.40
C LEU A 607 88.09 61.68 35.94
N ILE A 608 86.91 61.69 36.56
CA ILE A 608 86.36 62.87 37.25
C ILE A 608 87.27 63.27 38.40
N THR A 609 87.72 62.31 39.22
CA THR A 609 88.64 62.59 40.33
C THR A 609 89.96 63.18 39.83
N MET A 610 90.55 62.60 38.78
CA MET A 610 91.77 63.12 38.16
C MET A 610 91.55 64.49 37.52
N SER A 611 90.39 64.73 36.92
CA SER A 611 90.03 66.04 36.36
C SER A 611 89.84 67.07 37.47
N ASP A 612 89.24 66.70 38.61
CA ASP A 612 89.12 67.54 39.80
C ASP A 612 90.48 67.85 40.41
N GLU A 613 91.39 66.86 40.48
CA GLU A 613 92.78 67.04 40.89
C GLU A 613 93.56 67.97 39.94
N MET A 614 93.41 67.79 38.62
CA MET A 614 94.02 68.67 37.62
C MET A 614 93.46 70.10 37.72
N LEU A 615 92.15 70.25 37.91
CA LEU A 615 91.50 71.55 38.05
C LEU A 615 91.94 72.24 39.34
N LYS A 616 92.07 71.50 40.44
CA LYS A 616 92.63 71.99 41.70
C LYS A 616 94.09 72.41 41.55
N SER A 617 94.92 71.62 40.86
CA SER A 617 96.32 71.94 40.59
C SER A 617 96.46 73.20 39.74
N LEU A 618 95.64 73.37 38.69
CA LEU A 618 95.57 74.61 37.92
C LEU A 618 95.19 75.80 38.79
N LEU A 619 94.19 75.65 39.65
CA LEU A 619 93.75 76.69 40.57
C LEU A 619 94.84 77.07 41.59
N ASP A 620 95.58 76.08 42.11
CA ASP A 620 96.71 76.29 43.03
C ASP A 620 97.91 76.94 42.34
N SER A 621 98.13 76.68 41.04
CA SER A 621 99.21 77.31 40.25
C SER A 621 98.99 78.78 39.87
N ILE A 622 97.75 79.29 40.04
CA ILE A 622 97.37 80.69 39.75
C ILE A 622 97.63 81.62 40.96
N ARG A 623 98.35 81.18 42.00
CA ARG A 623 98.62 81.99 43.21
C ARG A 623 100.03 82.55 43.29
#